data_AF-A0A427CDK6-F1
#
_entry.id   AF-A0A427CDK6-F1
#
_cell.length_a   1.000
_cell.length_b   1.000
_cell.length_c   1.000
_cell.angle_alpha   90.00
_cell.angle_beta   90.00
_cell.angle_gamma   90.00
#
_symmetry.space_group_name_H-M   'P 1'
#
loop_
_entity.id
_entity.type
_entity.pdbx_description
1 polymer ?
#
loop_
_entity_poly.entity_id
_entity_poly.type
_entity_poly.pdbx_seq_one_letter_code
_entity_poly.pdbx_strand_id
1 'polypeptide(L)' 'MYADPTHIRDNEVKIRLNDDELAVVEALARFNQQQRAVFVRKVLLAGVQSMQKGSRELQAA' A
#
# COMPACT_ATOMS: atom_id res chain seq x y z
N MET A 1 12.19 -12.68 -21.17
CA MET A 1 12.28 -13.88 -20.32
C MET A 1 12.52 -13.36 -18.90
N TYR A 2 11.61 -13.72 -17.98
CA TYR A 2 11.27 -13.10 -16.68
C TYR A 2 12.22 -12.04 -16.11
N ALA A 3 11.66 -10.86 -15.78
CA ALA A 3 12.27 -9.99 -14.79
C ALA A 3 12.57 -10.85 -13.56
N ASP A 4 13.84 -10.86 -13.15
CA ASP A 4 14.30 -11.64 -12.00
C ASP A 4 13.32 -11.42 -10.83
N PRO A 5 12.61 -12.47 -10.36
CA PRO A 5 11.57 -12.33 -9.35
C PRO A 5 12.13 -11.84 -8.01
N THR A 6 13.45 -11.84 -7.85
CA THR A 6 14.15 -11.34 -6.66
C THR A 6 14.13 -9.82 -6.57
N HIS A 7 14.03 -9.11 -7.71
CA HIS A 7 14.24 -7.66 -7.84
C HIS A 7 12.97 -6.87 -8.22
N ILE A 8 11.79 -7.49 -8.08
CA ILE A 8 10.52 -6.87 -8.51
C ILE A 8 10.08 -5.66 -7.66
N ARG A 9 10.75 -5.38 -6.53
CA ARG A 9 10.33 -4.37 -5.53
C ARG A 9 11.51 -3.61 -4.92
N ASP A 10 12.44 -3.16 -5.76
CA ASP A 10 13.68 -2.51 -5.31
C ASP A 10 13.53 -1.01 -5.02
N ASN A 11 12.43 -0.40 -5.46
CA ASN A 11 12.20 1.04 -5.27
C ASN A 11 11.62 1.31 -3.87
N GLU A 12 12.45 1.82 -2.97
CA GLU A 12 12.07 2.22 -1.61
C GLU A 12 11.34 3.58 -1.60
N VAL A 13 10.27 3.66 -0.82
CA VAL A 13 9.57 4.92 -0.50
C VAL A 13 9.51 5.09 1.02
N LYS A 14 10.03 6.20 1.52
CA LYS A 14 10.02 6.55 2.94
C LYS A 14 8.81 7.43 3.26
N ILE A 15 8.06 7.04 4.28
CA ILE A 15 6.93 7.80 4.81
C ILE A 15 7.17 8.12 6.29
N ARG A 16 6.70 9.29 6.72
CA ARG A 16 6.69 9.67 8.14
C ARG A 16 5.28 9.49 8.67
N LEU A 17 5.17 8.77 9.77
CA LEU A 17 3.93 8.54 10.52
C LEU A 17 4.16 9.06 11.94
N ASN A 18 3.11 9.58 12.56
CA ASN A 18 3.12 9.79 14.01
C ASN A 18 2.93 8.45 14.76
N ASP A 19 3.00 8.51 16.09
CA ASP A 19 2.95 7.31 16.93
C ASP A 19 1.61 6.56 16.81
N ASP A 20 0.49 7.28 16.76
CA ASP A 20 -0.85 6.69 16.65
C ASP A 20 -1.08 6.04 15.28
N GLU A 21 -0.66 6.72 14.21
CA GLU A 21 -0.71 6.20 12.84
C GLU A 21 0.11 4.92 12.71
N LEU A 22 1.32 4.91 13.28
CA LEU A 22 2.19 3.73 13.28
C LEU A 22 1.56 2.59 14.08
N ALA A 23 1.00 2.87 15.25
CA ALA A 23 0.35 1.87 16.09
C ALA A 23 -0.81 1.18 15.35
N VAL A 24 -1.63 1.94 14.63
CA VAL A 24 -2.73 1.39 13.80
C VAL A 24 -2.18 0.49 12.70
N VAL A 25 -1.16 0.96 11.96
CA VAL A 25 -0.54 0.18 10.88
C VAL A 25 0.02 -1.14 11.41
N GLU A 26 0.69 -1.12 12.55
CA GLU A 26 1.26 -2.32 13.16
C GLU A 26 0.21 -3.29 13.66
N ALA A 27 -0.84 -2.80 14.33
CA ALA A 27 -1.94 -3.62 14.79
C ALA A 27 -2.64 -4.34 13.61
N LEU A 28 -2.93 -3.61 12.54
CA LEU A 28 -3.56 -4.17 11.35
C LEU A 28 -2.65 -5.15 10.60
N ALA A 29 -1.35 -4.85 10.47
CA ALA A 29 -0.40 -5.76 9.86
C ALA A 29 -0.30 -7.08 10.64
N ARG A 30 -0.22 -7.00 11.98
CA ARG A 30 -0.20 -8.18 12.87
C ARG A 30 -1.49 -8.98 12.78
N PHE A 31 -2.64 -8.32 12.81
CA PHE A 31 -3.95 -8.96 12.68
C PHE A 31 -4.09 -9.75 11.36
N ASN A 32 -3.53 -9.22 10.27
CA ASN A 32 -3.53 -9.88 8.97
C ASN A 32 -2.35 -10.86 8.77
N GLN A 33 -1.52 -11.09 9.80
CA GLN A 33 -0.33 -11.94 9.74
C GLN A 33 0.65 -11.52 8.62
N GLN A 34 0.80 -10.22 8.41
CA GLN A 34 1.66 -9.66 7.37
C GLN A 34 2.80 -8.84 7.98
N GLN A 35 3.92 -8.79 7.25
CA GLN A 35 4.95 -7.79 7.52
C GLN A 35 4.40 -6.38 7.28
N ARG A 36 4.78 -5.43 8.12
CA ARG A 36 4.35 -4.02 8.05
C ARG A 36 4.47 -3.42 6.65
N ALA A 37 5.65 -3.56 6.02
CA ALA A 37 5.89 -3.01 4.68
C ALA A 37 5.00 -3.65 3.60
N VAL A 38 4.74 -4.95 3.69
CA VAL A 38 3.85 -5.66 2.76
C VAL A 38 2.41 -5.17 2.91
N PHE A 39 1.96 -5.00 4.15
CA PHE A 39 0.62 -4.49 4.44
C PHE A 39 0.44 -3.05 3.94
N VAL A 40 1.36 -2.14 4.29
CA VAL A 40 1.31 -0.73 3.86
C VAL A 40 1.28 -0.63 2.33
N ARG A 41 2.11 -1.42 1.63
CA ARG A 41 2.10 -1.45 0.16
C ARG A 41 0.74 -1.92 -0.39
N LYS A 42 0.13 -2.93 0.22
CA LYS A 42 -1.19 -3.43 -0.21
C LYS A 42 -2.26 -2.35 -0.05
N VAL A 43 -2.28 -1.65 1.09
CA VAL A 43 -3.20 -0.55 1.36
C VAL A 43 -2.98 0.60 0.37
N LEU A 44 -1.74 0.99 0.12
CA LEU A 44 -1.39 2.04 -0.84
C LEU A 44 -1.95 1.73 -2.24
N LEU A 45 -1.70 0.51 -2.75
CA LEU A 45 -2.18 0.12 -4.08
C LEU A 45 -3.71 0.04 -4.15
N ALA A 46 -4.36 -0.44 -3.08
CA ALA A 46 -5.81 -0.47 -2.99
C ALA A 46 -6.41 0.96 -2.99
N GLY A 47 -5.79 1.90 -2.27
CA GLY A 47 -6.19 3.30 -2.24
C GLY A 47 -6.02 3.99 -3.60
N VAL A 48 -4.93 3.73 -4.32
CA VAL A 48 -4.75 4.25 -5.69
C VAL A 48 -5.86 3.74 -6.62
N GLN A 49 -6.20 2.45 -6.53
CA GLN A 49 -7.27 1.88 -7.34
C GLN A 49 -8.65 2.46 -7.00
N SER A 50 -8.96 2.71 -5.72
CA SER A 50 -10.24 3.31 -5.33
C SER A 50 -10.35 4.77 -5.81
N MET A 51 -9.28 5.56 -5.69
CA MET A 51 -9.24 6.93 -6.18
C MET A 51 -9.45 7.01 -7.70
N GLN A 52 -8.80 6.13 -8.47
CA GLN A 52 -8.96 6.07 -9.91
C GLN A 52 -10.40 5.72 -10.35
N LYS A 53 -11.08 4.84 -9.61
CA LYS A 53 -12.49 4.50 -9.88
C LYS A 53 -13.39 5.71 -9.69
N GLY A 54 -13.25 6.42 -8.55
CA GLY A 54 -14.04 7.63 -8.29
C GLY A 54 -13.79 8.75 -9.31
N SER A 55 -12.54 8.96 -9.73
CA SER A 55 -12.22 9.94 -10.79
C SER A 55 -12.83 9.58 -12.14
N ARG A 56 -12.93 8.29 -12.48
CA ARG A 56 -13.54 7.83 -13.74
C ARG A 56 -15.05 8.00 -13.74
N GLU A 57 -15.70 7.76 -12.60
CA GLU A 57 -17.14 7.96 -12.43
C GLU A 57 -17.52 9.45 -12.53
N LEU A 58 -16.71 10.35 -11.96
CA LEU A 58 -16.89 11.81 -12.08
C LEU A 58 -16.66 12.36 -13.49
N GLN A 59 -15.79 11.74 -14.29
CA GLN A 59 -15.55 12.15 -15.68
C GLN A 59 -16.60 11.61 -16.66
N ALA A 60 -17.37 10.59 -16.25
CA ALA A 60 -18.42 9.98 -17.06
C ALA A 60 -19.83 10.55 -16.76
N ALA A 61 -19.95 11.42 -15.76
CA ALA A 61 -21.16 12.15 -15.38
C ALA A 61 -21.13 13.58 -15.93
#